data_AF-A0A2R6NST7-F1
#
_entry.id   AF-A0A2R6NST7-F1
#
_cell.length_a   1.000
_cell.length_b   1.000
_cell.length_c   1.000
_cell.angle_alpha   90.00
_cell.angle_beta   90.00
_cell.angle_gamma   90.00
#
_symmetry.space_group_name_H-M   'P 1'
#
loop_
_entity.id
_entity.type
_entity.pdbx_description
1 polymer ?
#
loop_
_entity_poly.entity_id
_entity_poly.type
_entity_poly.pdbx_seq_one_letter_code
_entity_poly.pdbx_strand_id
1 'polypeptide(L)'
;MMYHLATLIAFALPGLDQQPSDWPPLSQAPWLSTSLAEFWSKRWHQSFRRSFVQLGGKPLRFLFGRIGGIIGVFLLSGILHDWCIWGMGRGTDFPEIGGFFLLNGVGVILEQVWEQATGRKVEGWLGWLWTMCWMTSTGNLLVDALLRRGLAGGVLVPATMRPGKVLLQVVSKCIR
;
A
#
# COMPACT_ATOMS: atom_id res chain seq x y z
N MET A 1 6.29 -16.14 2.42
CA MET A 1 5.84 -17.38 3.11
C MET A 1 4.33 -17.39 3.34
N MET A 2 3.78 -16.51 4.20
CA MET A 2 2.33 -16.52 4.52
C MET A 2 1.40 -16.33 3.32
N TYR A 3 1.75 -15.47 2.36
CA TYR A 3 0.98 -15.28 1.13
C TYR A 3 0.86 -16.56 0.30
N HIS A 4 1.97 -17.27 0.10
CA HIS A 4 1.99 -18.52 -0.64
C HIS A 4 1.27 -19.66 0.10
N LEU A 5 1.29 -19.65 1.43
CA LEU A 5 0.50 -20.59 2.23
C LEU A 5 -1.01 -20.27 2.12
N ALA A 6 -1.39 -19.00 2.17
CA ALA A 6 -2.77 -18.58 1.96
C ALA A 6 -3.29 -18.93 0.55
N THR A 7 -2.47 -18.75 -0.50
CA THR A 7 -2.82 -19.20 -1.86
C THR A 7 -3.03 -20.71 -1.89
N LEU A 8 -2.12 -21.49 -1.28
CA LEU A 8 -2.23 -22.96 -1.25
C LEU A 8 -3.51 -23.41 -0.55
N ILE A 9 -3.85 -22.81 0.59
CA ILE A 9 -5.09 -23.10 1.33
C ILE A 9 -6.31 -22.73 0.47
N ALA A 10 -6.29 -21.58 -0.19
CA ALA A 10 -7.42 -21.12 -1.02
C ALA A 10 -7.65 -22.01 -2.25
N PHE A 11 -6.59 -22.56 -2.86
CA PHE A 11 -6.71 -23.56 -3.93
C PHE A 11 -7.07 -24.96 -3.43
N ALA A 12 -6.68 -25.31 -2.19
CA ALA A 12 -6.95 -26.62 -1.61
C ALA A 12 -8.38 -26.76 -1.07
N LEU A 13 -9.07 -25.66 -0.76
CA LEU A 13 -10.45 -25.66 -0.26
C LEU A 13 -11.46 -25.79 -1.41
N PRO A 14 -12.21 -26.90 -1.52
CA PRO A 14 -13.24 -27.06 -2.53
C PRO A 14 -14.36 -26.02 -2.35
N GLY A 15 -14.76 -25.34 -3.43
CA GLY A 15 -15.90 -24.40 -3.43
C GLY A 15 -15.54 -22.91 -3.43
N LEU A 16 -14.25 -22.54 -3.37
CA LEU A 16 -13.82 -21.13 -3.42
C LEU A 16 -13.55 -20.59 -4.84
N ASP A 17 -13.63 -21.45 -5.87
CA ASP A 17 -13.43 -21.17 -7.31
C ASP A 17 -12.43 -20.02 -7.59
N GLN A 18 -11.21 -20.19 -7.07
CA GLN A 18 -10.14 -19.18 -7.17
C GLN A 18 -9.34 -19.41 -8.45
N GLN A 19 -9.03 -18.35 -9.19
CA GLN A 19 -8.11 -18.40 -10.32
C GLN A 19 -6.72 -17.87 -9.92
N PRO A 20 -5.62 -18.32 -10.57
CA PRO A 20 -4.28 -17.77 -10.31
C PRO A 20 -4.18 -16.25 -10.51
N SER A 21 -5.03 -15.68 -11.36
CA SER A 21 -5.18 -14.25 -11.59
C SER A 21 -5.76 -13.48 -10.38
N ASP A 22 -6.47 -14.16 -9.48
CA ASP A 22 -6.98 -13.58 -8.22
C ASP A 22 -5.86 -13.33 -7.19
N TRP A 23 -4.69 -13.93 -7.41
CA TRP A 23 -3.55 -13.88 -6.49
C TRP A 23 -2.31 -13.24 -7.11
N PRO A 24 -2.38 -11.98 -7.60
CA PRO A 24 -1.23 -11.30 -8.18
C PRO A 24 -0.12 -11.11 -7.12
N PRO A 25 1.16 -11.08 -7.53
CA PRO A 25 2.25 -10.83 -6.58
C PRO A 25 2.01 -9.57 -5.75
N LEU A 26 2.21 -9.69 -4.42
CA LEU A 26 1.92 -8.64 -3.44
C LEU A 26 2.49 -7.28 -3.82
N SER A 27 3.74 -7.26 -4.28
CA SER A 27 4.41 -6.09 -4.82
C SER A 27 5.42 -6.52 -5.87
N GLN A 28 5.55 -5.77 -6.96
CA GLN A 28 6.47 -6.07 -8.06
C GLN A 28 7.32 -4.84 -8.42
N ALA A 29 8.53 -4.78 -7.85
CA ALA A 29 9.52 -3.72 -8.12
C ALA A 29 8.87 -2.32 -8.26
N PRO A 30 8.23 -1.79 -7.20
CA PRO A 30 7.48 -0.54 -7.25
C PRO A 30 8.32 0.67 -7.67
N TRP A 31 9.63 0.64 -7.42
CA TRP A 31 10.59 1.66 -7.87
C TRP A 31 10.79 1.72 -9.39
N LEU A 32 10.26 0.76 -10.16
CA LEU A 32 10.27 0.80 -11.64
C LEU A 32 8.99 1.40 -12.24
N SER A 33 8.07 1.90 -11.40
CA SER A 33 6.81 2.48 -11.89
C SER A 33 7.06 3.78 -12.65
N THR A 34 6.46 3.90 -13.83
CA THR A 34 6.56 5.10 -14.68
C THR A 34 5.32 6.00 -14.60
N SER A 35 4.32 5.59 -13.82
CA SER A 35 3.15 6.41 -13.43
C SER A 35 2.67 6.00 -12.04
N LEU A 36 1.98 6.90 -11.35
CA LEU A 36 1.26 6.63 -10.10
C LEU A 36 0.16 5.59 -10.34
N ALA A 37 -0.55 5.67 -11.47
CA ALA A 37 -1.51 4.65 -11.85
C ALA A 37 -0.87 3.25 -11.92
N GLU A 38 0.31 3.10 -12.55
CA GLU A 38 1.04 1.83 -12.59
C GLU A 38 1.49 1.38 -11.19
N PHE A 39 2.03 2.31 -10.38
CA PHE A 39 2.48 2.04 -9.02
C PHE A 39 1.35 1.41 -8.18
N TRP A 40 0.20 2.07 -8.10
CA TRP A 40 -0.90 1.65 -7.23
C TRP A 40 -1.72 0.49 -7.80
N SER A 41 -1.87 0.40 -9.12
CA SER A 41 -2.76 -0.60 -9.73
C SER A 41 -2.08 -1.93 -10.05
N LYS A 42 -0.74 -1.99 -10.09
CA LYS A 42 0.00 -3.20 -10.51
C LYS A 42 1.15 -3.57 -9.59
N ARG A 43 1.91 -2.59 -9.08
CA ARG A 43 3.23 -2.86 -8.48
C ARG A 43 3.26 -2.78 -6.96
N TRP A 44 2.36 -2.04 -6.34
CA TRP A 44 2.34 -1.84 -4.90
C TRP A 44 1.17 -2.56 -4.22
N HIS A 45 1.47 -3.32 -3.17
CA HIS A 45 0.54 -3.85 -2.17
C HIS A 45 -0.85 -4.32 -2.68
N GLN A 46 -0.85 -5.30 -3.59
CA GLN A 46 -2.04 -5.71 -4.36
C GLN A 46 -3.13 -6.45 -3.56
N SER A 47 -2.86 -6.87 -2.32
CA SER A 47 -3.78 -7.70 -1.50
C SER A 47 -5.19 -7.12 -1.36
N PHE A 48 -5.30 -5.82 -1.16
CA PHE A 48 -6.57 -5.14 -0.87
C PHE A 48 -7.18 -4.44 -2.08
N ARG A 49 -6.55 -4.54 -3.26
CA ARG A 49 -6.98 -3.84 -4.47
C ARG A 49 -8.44 -4.14 -4.80
N ARG A 50 -8.83 -5.42 -4.80
CA ARG A 50 -10.21 -5.84 -5.11
C ARG A 50 -11.19 -5.26 -4.09
N SER A 51 -10.90 -5.37 -2.80
CA SER A 51 -11.75 -4.84 -1.73
C SER A 51 -11.91 -3.33 -1.85
N PHE A 52 -10.83 -2.58 -2.09
CA PHE A 52 -10.91 -1.13 -2.25
C PHE A 52 -11.71 -0.71 -3.47
N VAL A 53 -11.55 -1.38 -4.61
CA VAL A 53 -12.33 -1.10 -5.82
C VAL A 53 -13.81 -1.40 -5.60
N GLN A 54 -14.16 -2.51 -4.94
CA GLN A 54 -15.55 -2.92 -4.75
C GLN A 54 -16.27 -2.09 -3.69
N LEU A 55 -15.61 -1.83 -2.56
CA LEU A 55 -16.22 -1.18 -1.39
C LEU A 55 -16.05 0.33 -1.37
N GLY A 56 -14.90 0.83 -1.83
CA GLY A 56 -14.63 2.27 -1.92
C GLY A 56 -14.93 2.82 -3.31
N GLY A 57 -14.35 2.19 -4.34
CA GLY A 57 -14.40 2.71 -5.71
C GLY A 57 -15.78 2.67 -6.34
N LYS A 58 -16.47 1.53 -6.34
CA LYS A 58 -17.76 1.39 -7.03
C LYS A 58 -18.86 2.31 -6.48
N PRO A 59 -19.08 2.42 -5.16
CA PRO A 59 -20.13 3.28 -4.63
C PRO A 59 -19.88 4.75 -4.95
N LEU A 60 -18.65 5.24 -4.71
CA LEU A 60 -18.33 6.63 -5.02
C LEU A 60 -18.26 6.90 -6.52
N ARG A 61 -17.95 5.90 -7.35
CA ARG A 61 -18.04 6.02 -8.80
C ARG A 61 -19.48 6.19 -9.28
N PHE A 62 -20.41 5.49 -8.66
CA PHE A 62 -21.83 5.62 -8.98
C PHE A 62 -22.35 7.02 -8.66
N LEU A 63 -21.91 7.60 -7.54
CA LEU A 63 -22.36 8.93 -7.08
C LEU A 63 -21.65 10.11 -7.76
N PHE A 64 -20.32 10.02 -7.95
CA PHE A 64 -19.48 11.14 -8.38
C PHE A 64 -18.63 10.84 -9.62
N GLY A 65 -19.01 9.81 -10.40
CA GLY A 65 -18.34 9.44 -11.63
C GLY A 65 -16.90 8.93 -11.43
N ARG A 66 -16.10 9.01 -12.48
CA ARG A 66 -14.74 8.41 -12.49
C ARG A 66 -13.83 8.95 -11.38
N ILE A 67 -13.86 10.25 -11.13
CA ILE A 67 -13.06 10.90 -10.06
C ILE A 67 -13.48 10.37 -8.69
N GLY A 68 -14.79 10.30 -8.43
CA GLY A 68 -15.34 9.68 -7.22
C GLY A 68 -14.81 8.28 -6.98
N GLY A 69 -14.75 7.45 -8.03
CA GLY A 69 -14.21 6.10 -7.92
C GLY A 69 -12.75 6.05 -7.50
N ILE A 70 -11.91 6.96 -8.01
CA ILE A 70 -10.49 7.02 -7.63
C ILE A 70 -10.37 7.46 -6.17
N ILE A 71 -11.03 8.57 -5.81
CA ILE A 71 -11.01 9.08 -4.44
C ILE A 71 -11.56 8.05 -3.45
N GLY A 72 -12.63 7.33 -3.79
CA GLY A 72 -13.21 6.30 -2.94
C GLY A 72 -12.26 5.13 -2.65
N VAL A 73 -11.48 4.68 -3.63
CA VAL A 73 -10.45 3.65 -3.43
C VAL A 73 -9.39 4.14 -2.43
N PHE A 74 -8.86 5.34 -2.64
CA PHE A 74 -7.79 5.89 -1.80
C PHE A 74 -8.29 6.28 -0.41
N LEU A 75 -9.51 6.79 -0.29
CA LEU A 75 -10.15 7.10 0.99
C LEU A 75 -10.30 5.84 1.83
N LEU A 76 -10.83 4.76 1.25
CA LEU A 76 -10.98 3.50 1.98
C LEU A 76 -9.61 2.90 2.37
N SER A 77 -8.59 3.06 1.52
CA SER A 77 -7.22 2.70 1.87
C SER A 77 -6.71 3.49 3.08
N GLY A 78 -6.94 4.81 3.10
CA GLY A 78 -6.57 5.67 4.23
C GLY A 78 -7.26 5.29 5.53
N ILE A 79 -8.57 5.03 5.48
CA ILE A 79 -9.36 4.57 6.65
C ILE A 79 -8.79 3.26 7.18
N LEU A 80 -8.53 2.28 6.31
CA LEU A 80 -7.98 0.99 6.72
C LEU A 80 -6.64 1.16 7.43
N HIS A 81 -5.73 1.99 6.88
CA HIS A 81 -4.40 2.18 7.48
C HIS A 81 -4.48 2.89 8.83
N ASP A 82 -5.31 3.91 8.96
CA ASP A 82 -5.50 4.61 10.24
C ASP A 82 -6.13 3.68 11.29
N TRP A 83 -7.13 2.88 10.92
CA TRP A 83 -7.75 1.90 11.81
C TRP A 83 -6.80 0.78 12.23
N CYS A 84 -5.88 0.35 11.37
CA CYS A 84 -4.84 -0.60 11.75
C CYS A 84 -3.96 -0.02 12.88
N ILE A 85 -3.57 1.24 12.78
CA ILE A 85 -2.78 1.91 13.83
C ILE A 85 -3.57 2.04 15.11
N TRP A 86 -4.83 2.44 15.01
CA TRP A 86 -5.73 2.51 16.15
C TRP A 86 -5.93 1.16 16.83
N GLY A 87 -6.15 0.10 16.06
CA GLY A 87 -6.30 -1.28 16.56
C GLY A 87 -5.03 -1.83 17.23
N MET A 88 -3.86 -1.24 16.95
CA MET A 88 -2.61 -1.52 17.67
C MET A 88 -2.45 -0.71 18.97
N GLY A 89 -3.48 0.05 19.38
CA GLY A 89 -3.44 0.89 20.58
C GLY A 89 -2.56 2.14 20.43
N ARG A 90 -2.26 2.56 19.20
CA ARG A 90 -1.36 3.70 18.90
C ARG A 90 -2.09 5.01 18.56
N GLY A 91 -3.42 5.03 18.70
CA GLY A 91 -4.27 6.16 18.36
C GLY A 91 -4.49 6.29 16.84
N THR A 92 -4.98 7.45 16.41
CA THR A 92 -5.35 7.75 15.01
C THR A 92 -4.61 9.01 14.52
N ASP A 93 -4.18 9.01 13.26
CA ASP A 93 -3.51 10.12 12.57
C ASP A 93 -4.08 10.30 11.15
N PHE A 94 -5.40 10.30 11.05
CA PHE A 94 -6.08 10.34 9.76
C PHE A 94 -5.71 11.53 8.86
N PRO A 95 -5.45 12.76 9.34
CA PRO A 95 -5.09 13.87 8.46
C PRO A 95 -3.83 13.58 7.64
N GLU A 96 -2.79 13.01 8.26
CA GLU A 96 -1.52 12.67 7.62
C GLU A 96 -1.60 11.35 6.85
N ILE A 97 -2.18 10.31 7.45
CA ILE A 97 -2.29 8.97 6.83
C ILE A 97 -3.29 9.01 5.68
N GLY A 98 -4.51 9.47 5.96
CA GLY A 98 -5.54 9.67 4.95
C GLY A 98 -5.12 10.69 3.91
N GLY A 99 -4.46 11.78 4.34
CA GLY A 99 -3.88 12.78 3.45
C GLY A 99 -2.90 12.20 2.43
N PHE A 100 -1.98 11.33 2.87
CA PHE A 100 -1.07 10.63 1.96
C PHE A 100 -1.82 9.84 0.87
N PHE A 101 -2.81 9.03 1.25
CA PHE A 101 -3.56 8.24 0.27
C PHE A 101 -4.41 9.11 -0.65
N LEU A 102 -5.10 10.11 -0.11
CA LEU A 102 -5.92 11.03 -0.91
C LEU A 102 -5.09 11.84 -1.89
N LEU A 103 -3.90 12.32 -1.49
CA LEU A 103 -2.96 12.98 -2.39
C LEU A 103 -2.51 12.04 -3.50
N ASN A 104 -2.27 10.76 -3.23
CA ASN A 104 -1.99 9.79 -4.29
C ASN A 104 -3.18 9.61 -5.26
N GLY A 105 -4.42 9.65 -4.76
CA GLY A 105 -5.62 9.69 -5.59
C GLY A 105 -5.66 10.93 -6.49
N VAL A 106 -5.33 12.10 -5.95
CA VAL A 106 -5.20 13.35 -6.72
C VAL A 106 -4.11 13.21 -7.78
N GLY A 107 -2.94 12.65 -7.44
CA GLY A 107 -1.87 12.39 -8.40
C GLY A 107 -2.31 11.53 -9.58
N VAL A 108 -3.07 10.45 -9.33
CA VAL A 108 -3.66 9.62 -10.39
C VAL A 108 -4.69 10.39 -11.24
N ILE A 109 -5.47 11.28 -10.63
CA ILE A 109 -6.41 12.15 -11.37
C ILE A 109 -5.63 13.14 -12.25
N LEU A 110 -4.54 13.71 -11.75
CA LEU A 110 -3.67 14.60 -12.52
C LEU A 110 -3.08 13.89 -13.75
N GLU A 111 -2.65 12.64 -13.61
CA GLU A 111 -2.21 11.82 -14.75
C GLU A 111 -3.32 11.62 -15.79
N GLN A 112 -4.57 11.45 -15.35
CA GLN A 112 -5.71 11.34 -16.26
C GLN A 112 -6.04 12.65 -16.96
N VAL A 113 -5.95 13.78 -16.26
CA VAL A 113 -6.13 15.11 -16.86
C VAL A 113 -5.03 15.39 -17.87
N TRP A 114 -3.78 15.02 -17.55
CA TRP A 114 -2.65 15.11 -18.47
C TRP A 114 -2.88 14.30 -19.74
N GLU A 115 -3.33 13.04 -19.60
CA GLU A 115 -3.65 12.18 -20.75
C GLU A 115 -4.79 12.77 -21.60
N GLN A 116 -5.82 13.33 -20.97
CA GLN A 116 -6.94 13.97 -21.69
C GLN A 116 -6.51 15.26 -22.41
N ALA A 117 -5.63 16.06 -21.82
CA ALA A 117 -5.19 17.33 -22.39
C ALA A 117 -4.13 17.17 -23.49
N THR A 118 -3.22 16.21 -23.34
CA THR A 118 -2.06 16.04 -24.25
C THR A 118 -2.22 14.88 -25.22
N GLY A 119 -3.17 13.98 -24.97
CA GLY A 119 -3.30 12.70 -25.69
C GLY A 119 -2.18 11.71 -25.39
N ARG A 120 -1.27 12.02 -24.46
CA ARG A 120 -0.11 11.18 -24.10
C ARG A 120 -0.24 10.67 -22.67
N LYS A 121 0.06 9.39 -22.48
CA LYS A 121 0.14 8.80 -21.14
C LYS A 121 1.40 9.27 -20.41
N VAL A 122 1.32 9.32 -19.09
CA VAL A 122 2.50 9.51 -18.24
C VAL A 122 3.27 8.19 -18.23
N GLU A 123 4.42 8.17 -18.91
CA GLU A 123 5.26 6.98 -19.05
C GLU A 123 6.72 7.34 -19.32
N GLY A 124 7.58 6.31 -19.38
CA GLY A 124 9.01 6.48 -19.64
C GLY A 124 9.76 7.13 -18.48
N TRP A 125 10.93 7.70 -18.78
CA TRP A 125 11.83 8.25 -17.76
C TRP A 125 11.27 9.52 -17.07
N LEU A 126 10.53 10.36 -17.80
CA LEU A 126 9.86 11.54 -17.23
C LEU A 126 8.71 11.13 -16.31
N GLY A 127 7.91 10.15 -16.72
CA GLY A 127 6.85 9.61 -15.88
C GLY A 127 7.41 8.92 -14.63
N TRP A 128 8.54 8.22 -14.76
CA TRP A 128 9.26 7.66 -13.61
C TRP A 128 9.70 8.76 -12.64
N LEU A 129 10.33 9.84 -13.13
CA LEU A 129 10.76 10.95 -12.29
C LEU A 129 9.56 11.61 -11.58
N TRP A 130 8.48 11.88 -12.31
CA TRP A 130 7.22 12.35 -11.75
C TRP A 130 6.71 11.45 -10.63
N THR A 131 6.65 10.15 -10.88
CA THR A 131 6.15 9.15 -9.92
C THR A 131 7.02 9.09 -8.67
N MET A 132 8.34 9.04 -8.83
CA MET A 132 9.27 8.95 -7.70
C MET A 132 9.29 10.24 -6.88
N CYS A 133 9.28 11.41 -7.53
CA CYS A 133 9.20 12.69 -6.83
C CYS A 133 7.88 12.80 -6.06
N TRP A 134 6.75 12.53 -6.69
CA TRP A 134 5.43 12.56 -6.03
C TRP A 134 5.36 11.62 -4.84
N MET A 135 5.82 10.37 -5.01
CA MET A 135 5.79 9.35 -3.97
C MET A 135 6.69 9.72 -2.79
N THR A 136 7.89 10.26 -3.07
CA THR A 136 8.82 10.68 -2.02
C THR A 136 8.26 11.88 -1.26
N SER A 137 7.74 12.88 -1.96
CA SER A 137 7.15 14.07 -1.32
C SER A 137 5.94 13.72 -0.46
N THR A 138 4.97 12.99 -1.01
CA THR A 138 3.76 12.62 -0.25
C THR A 138 4.05 11.60 0.83
N GLY A 139 4.99 10.67 0.59
CA GLY A 139 5.38 9.62 1.53
C GLY A 139 5.92 10.13 2.86
N ASN A 140 6.47 11.35 2.90
CA ASN A 140 6.90 11.98 4.15
C ASN A 140 5.76 12.11 5.17
N LEU A 141 4.52 12.40 4.73
CA LEU A 141 3.35 12.47 5.62
C LEU A 141 3.09 11.14 6.32
N LEU A 142 3.08 10.05 5.54
CA LEU A 142 2.85 8.72 6.08
C LEU A 142 3.99 8.32 7.02
N VAL A 143 5.23 8.54 6.63
CA VAL A 143 6.40 8.19 7.47
C VAL A 143 6.40 8.97 8.78
N ASP A 144 6.15 10.28 8.74
CA ASP A 144 6.08 11.12 9.93
C ASP A 144 4.95 10.70 10.88
N ALA A 145 3.75 10.44 10.35
CA ALA A 145 2.65 9.89 11.15
C ALA A 145 3.02 8.54 11.80
N LEU A 146 3.61 7.62 11.03
CA LEU A 146 4.05 6.33 11.57
C LEU A 146 5.13 6.49 12.66
N LEU A 147 6.03 7.45 12.51
CA LEU A 147 7.05 7.77 13.51
C LEU A 147 6.41 8.33 14.79
N ARG A 148 5.54 9.34 14.67
CA ARG A 148 4.82 9.96 15.80
C ARG A 148 3.96 8.96 16.56
N ARG A 149 3.37 8.00 15.86
CA ARG A 149 2.55 6.92 16.46
C ARG A 149 3.37 5.77 17.04
N GLY A 150 4.71 5.85 16.99
CA GLY A 150 5.60 4.86 17.62
C GLY A 150 5.68 3.53 16.86
N LEU A 151 5.31 3.51 15.58
CA LEU A 151 5.37 2.30 14.74
C LEU A 151 6.80 1.95 14.32
N ALA A 152 7.69 2.94 14.18
CA ALA A 152 9.12 2.68 13.96
C ALA A 152 9.79 2.00 15.16
N GLY A 153 9.27 2.21 16.37
CA GLY A 153 9.67 1.49 17.59
C GLY A 153 8.90 0.19 17.83
N GLY A 154 7.95 -0.14 16.95
CA GLY A 154 7.04 -1.27 17.09
C GLY A 154 7.77 -2.60 17.04
N VAL A 155 7.64 -3.38 18.11
CA VAL A 155 8.19 -4.74 18.17
C VAL A 155 7.32 -5.68 17.35
N LEU A 156 7.59 -5.80 16.05
CA LEU A 156 6.90 -6.75 15.16
C LEU A 156 7.26 -8.21 15.47
N VAL A 157 8.48 -8.45 15.95
CA VAL A 157 8.99 -9.77 16.33
C VAL A 157 9.38 -9.74 17.80
N PRO A 158 8.76 -10.58 18.66
CA PRO A 158 9.09 -10.68 20.08
C PRO A 158 10.60 -10.75 20.31
N ALA A 159 11.09 -10.12 21.37
CA ALA A 159 12.53 -10.01 21.63
C ALA A 159 13.27 -11.36 21.64
N THR A 160 12.57 -12.45 21.99
CA THR A 160 13.05 -13.83 22.02
C THR A 160 13.30 -14.44 20.63
N MET A 161 12.63 -13.93 19.59
CA MET A 161 12.76 -14.42 18.21
C MET A 161 13.61 -13.50 17.33
N ARG A 162 14.24 -12.46 17.90
CA ARG A 162 15.09 -11.55 17.14
C ARG A 162 16.44 -12.25 16.83
N PRO A 163 16.77 -12.52 15.56
CA PRO A 163 17.98 -13.26 15.21
C PRO A 163 19.25 -12.62 15.75
N GLY A 164 19.31 -11.28 15.77
CA GLY A 164 20.44 -10.55 16.32
C GLY A 164 20.61 -10.72 17.83
N LYS A 165 19.52 -10.80 18.61
CA LYS A 165 19.61 -11.04 20.06
C LYS A 165 19.98 -12.49 20.37
N VAL A 166 19.44 -13.44 19.61
CA VAL A 166 19.82 -14.86 19.72
C VAL A 166 21.30 -15.05 19.36
N LEU A 167 21.76 -14.45 18.27
CA LEU A 167 23.16 -14.48 17.85
C LEU A 167 24.07 -13.83 18.89
N LEU A 168 23.71 -12.66 19.43
CA LEU A 168 24.45 -12.01 20.51
C LEU A 168 24.48 -12.87 21.78
N GLN A 169 23.39 -13.53 22.13
CA GLN A 169 23.36 -14.45 23.26
C GLN A 169 24.28 -15.66 23.04
N VAL A 170 24.28 -16.24 21.85
CA VAL A 170 25.20 -17.34 21.48
C VAL A 170 26.65 -16.88 21.52
N VAL A 171 26.97 -15.76 20.87
CA VAL A 171 28.33 -15.18 20.83
C VAL A 171 28.81 -14.81 22.23
N SER A 172 27.97 -14.18 23.05
CA SER A 172 28.33 -13.84 24.44
C SER A 172 28.56 -15.07 25.34
N LYS A 173 27.90 -16.20 25.04
CA LYS A 173 28.15 -17.48 25.71
C LYS A 173 29.43 -18.17 25.23
N CYS A 174 29.88 -17.90 24.00
CA CYS A 174 31.11 -18.46 23.44
C CYS A 174 32.37 -17.65 23.81
N ILE A 175 32.22 -16.37 24.19
CA ILE A 175 33.32 -15.47 24.57
C ILE A 175 33.61 -15.52 26.08
N ARG A 176 32.76 -16.19 26.86
CA ARG A 176 32.91 -16.35 28.32
C ARG A 176 33.44 -17.74 28.64
#